data_AF-A0A914WSP1-F1
#
_entry.id   AF-A0A914WSP1-F1
#
_cell.length_a   1.000
_cell.length_b   1.000
_cell.length_c   1.000
_cell.angle_alpha   90.00
_cell.angle_beta   90.00
_cell.angle_gamma   90.00
#
_symmetry.space_group_name_H-M   'P 1'
#
loop_
_entity.id
_entity.type
_entity.pdbx_description
1 polymer ?
#
loop_
_entity_poly.entity_id
_entity_poly.type
_entity_poly.pdbx_seq_one_letter_code
_entity_poly.pdbx_strand_id
1 'polypeptide(L)'
;MSTEFRRTQSLRVPKDQQRSASLVRTKTERKISRSMLKPEEDPALCSFAKLSAHQKSVLRASWKAINNRTLGATIKRILTRLELTCPTVKEIFSKATFLGVFNRDTPAPSDSKGGGSTLNDHVKQLVKFFDELIGSLDDPVKAVADVRRVGMEHGTLKASCGFKADAWERFGEIAMEVICALDGVQKSREAPKAWRILIACATDELRSGFEEGARAVSRKSSLNTEPYLAGASAVSNINHCLRHLQLEHTNSAPYNV
;
A
#
# COMPACT_ATOMS: atom_id res chain seq x y z
N MET A 1 -4.87 33.62 44.64
CA MET A 1 -4.35 34.75 45.45
C MET A 1 -4.12 34.22 46.85
N SER A 2 -2.99 34.34 47.53
CA SER A 2 -1.58 34.57 47.24
C SER A 2 -0.93 34.28 48.59
N THR A 3 0.05 33.40 48.69
CA THR A 3 0.98 33.43 49.82
C THR A 3 2.39 33.37 49.27
N GLU A 4 3.07 34.49 49.51
CA GLU A 4 4.31 34.92 48.91
C GLU A 4 5.53 34.27 49.55
N PHE A 5 6.51 34.02 48.70
CA PHE A 5 7.92 33.92 49.06
C PHE A 5 8.53 35.32 49.23
N ARG A 6 9.37 35.53 50.26
CA ARG A 6 10.58 36.42 50.31
C ARG A 6 11.23 36.33 51.70
N ARG A 7 12.46 35.84 51.86
CA ARG A 7 13.82 36.43 51.63
C ARG A 7 14.35 37.24 52.83
N THR A 8 15.55 36.88 53.31
CA THR A 8 16.67 37.80 53.64
C THR A 8 18.01 37.06 53.42
N GLN A 9 18.85 37.54 52.49
CA GLN A 9 20.13 38.28 52.66
C GLN A 9 21.36 37.37 52.86
N SER A 10 22.32 37.24 51.92
CA SER A 10 23.28 38.20 51.31
C SER A 10 24.49 38.50 52.19
N LEU A 11 25.70 38.06 51.78
CA LEU A 11 26.97 38.77 52.02
C LEU A 11 28.03 38.45 50.94
N ARG A 12 28.27 39.47 50.10
CA ARG A 12 29.53 40.10 49.61
C ARG A 12 30.78 39.28 49.20
N VAL A 13 31.31 39.77 48.08
CA VAL A 13 32.56 39.52 47.32
C VAL A 13 33.79 40.19 47.98
N PRO A 14 35.03 39.76 47.62
CA PRO A 14 36.03 40.73 47.13
C PRO A 14 36.76 40.36 45.81
N LYS A 15 37.09 41.43 45.06
CA LYS A 15 38.01 41.63 43.89
C LYS A 15 39.50 41.43 44.28
N ASP A 16 40.53 41.35 43.44
CA ASP A 16 40.86 41.57 42.01
C ASP A 16 42.27 40.91 41.81
N GLN A 17 42.62 40.34 40.65
CA GLN A 17 43.96 40.48 40.00
C GLN A 17 43.99 39.82 38.61
N GLN A 18 44.30 40.62 37.57
CA GLN A 18 44.56 40.22 36.18
C GLN A 18 45.80 39.31 36.03
N ARG A 19 45.79 38.39 35.06
CA ARG A 19 46.65 38.46 33.85
C ARG A 19 46.37 37.35 32.83
N SER A 20 46.40 37.80 31.58
CA SER A 20 46.32 37.13 30.28
C SER A 20 47.07 35.81 30.10
N ALA A 21 46.44 34.83 29.44
CA ALA A 21 47.12 33.80 28.65
C ALA A 21 46.24 33.23 27.53
N SER A 22 46.64 33.54 26.31
CA SER A 22 46.54 32.81 25.03
C SER A 22 45.59 31.60 24.89
N LEU A 23 44.73 31.71 23.87
CA LEU A 23 44.02 30.61 23.21
C LEU A 23 44.96 29.48 22.79
N VAL A 24 44.81 28.30 23.41
CA VAL A 24 45.20 27.02 22.82
C VAL A 24 43.93 26.18 22.71
N ARG A 25 43.39 26.11 21.49
CA ARG A 25 42.22 25.31 21.13
C ARG A 25 42.64 23.85 21.00
N THR A 26 42.68 23.13 22.11
CA THR A 26 42.89 21.68 22.13
C THR A 26 41.61 20.98 21.67
N LYS A 27 41.71 20.22 20.57
CA LYS A 27 40.66 19.33 20.05
C LYS A 27 40.33 18.27 21.10
N THR A 28 39.13 18.33 21.67
CA THR A 28 38.52 17.17 22.34
C THR A 28 37.62 16.48 21.32
N GLU A 29 38.11 15.39 20.74
CA GLU A 29 37.29 14.47 19.97
C GLU A 29 36.22 13.88 20.89
N ARG A 30 34.99 14.36 20.73
CA ARG A 30 33.82 13.76 21.37
C ARG A 30 33.66 12.37 20.78
N LYS A 31 33.86 11.35 21.62
CA LYS A 31 33.39 9.99 21.39
C LYS A 31 31.90 10.06 21.07
N ILE A 32 31.56 9.96 19.80
CA ILE A 32 30.19 9.79 19.33
C ILE A 32 29.77 8.40 19.79
N SER A 33 28.96 8.37 20.84
CA SER A 33 28.33 7.16 21.35
C SER A 33 27.60 6.45 20.21
N ARG A 34 28.16 5.32 19.77
CA ARG A 34 27.47 4.34 18.93
C ARG A 34 26.41 3.63 19.79
N SER A 35 25.33 4.33 20.13
CA SER A 35 24.07 3.69 20.56
C SER A 35 23.00 3.99 19.51
N MET A 36 23.25 3.49 18.31
CA MET A 36 22.21 3.26 17.29
C MET A 36 22.14 1.75 17.07
N LEU A 37 21.93 1.03 18.17
CA LEU A 37 21.24 -0.25 18.07
C LEU A 37 19.78 0.13 17.86
N LYS A 38 19.28 -0.23 16.68
CA LYS A 38 17.87 -0.12 16.30
C LYS A 38 17.00 -0.60 17.47
N PRO A 39 15.84 0.01 17.72
CA PRO A 39 14.84 -0.65 18.53
C PRO A 39 14.58 -2.01 17.89
N GLU A 40 14.76 -3.08 18.67
CA GLU A 40 14.09 -4.35 18.43
C GLU A 40 12.65 -4.04 18.05
N GLU A 41 12.26 -4.39 16.82
CA GLU A 41 10.87 -4.34 16.42
C GLU A 41 10.13 -5.36 17.28
N ASP A 42 9.44 -4.87 18.30
CA ASP A 42 8.59 -5.67 19.16
C ASP A 42 7.58 -6.45 18.28
N PRO A 43 7.57 -7.80 18.31
CA PRO A 43 6.60 -8.63 17.57
C PRO A 43 5.13 -8.35 17.95
N ALA A 44 4.88 -7.48 18.94
CA ALA A 44 3.58 -7.09 19.47
C ALA A 44 2.67 -6.26 18.53
N LEU A 45 3.08 -5.92 17.29
CA LEU A 45 2.28 -5.07 16.38
C LEU A 45 1.80 -5.75 15.10
N CYS A 46 1.84 -7.08 15.04
CA CYS A 46 1.26 -7.79 13.90
C CYS A 46 -0.27 -7.55 13.89
N SER A 47 -0.80 -6.79 12.92
CA SER A 47 -2.20 -6.33 12.93
C SER A 47 -3.21 -7.49 13.04
N PHE A 48 -2.92 -8.63 12.41
CA PHE A 48 -3.73 -9.85 12.50
C PHE A 48 -3.59 -10.62 13.84
N ALA A 49 -2.58 -10.36 14.67
CA ALA A 49 -2.48 -10.94 16.01
C ALA A 49 -3.58 -10.43 16.96
N LYS A 50 -4.24 -9.32 16.61
CA LYS A 50 -5.42 -8.79 17.32
C LYS A 50 -6.64 -9.72 17.22
N LEU A 51 -6.67 -10.64 16.26
CA LEU A 51 -7.76 -11.61 16.09
C LEU A 51 -7.60 -12.76 17.08
N SER A 52 -8.62 -12.99 17.92
CA SER A 52 -8.65 -14.15 18.81
C SER A 52 -8.81 -15.46 18.04
N ALA A 53 -8.42 -16.59 18.64
CA ALA A 53 -8.61 -17.91 18.04
C ALA A 53 -10.08 -18.19 17.66
N HIS A 54 -11.02 -17.72 18.50
CA HIS A 54 -12.45 -17.80 18.20
C HIS A 54 -12.82 -16.98 16.96
N GLN A 55 -12.35 -15.73 16.87
CA GLN A 55 -12.61 -14.87 15.69
C GLN A 55 -12.03 -15.48 14.40
N LYS A 56 -10.82 -16.04 14.45
CA LYS A 56 -10.21 -16.76 13.31
C LYS A 56 -11.05 -17.97 12.88
N SER A 57 -11.54 -18.76 13.84
CA SER A 57 -12.44 -19.88 13.56
C SER A 57 -13.75 -19.43 12.91
N VAL A 58 -14.38 -18.38 13.44
CA VAL A 58 -15.60 -17.80 12.90
C VAL A 58 -15.38 -17.22 11.49
N LEU A 59 -14.25 -16.58 11.22
CA LEU A 59 -13.88 -16.11 9.88
C LEU A 59 -13.81 -17.28 8.88
N ARG A 60 -13.13 -18.38 9.25
CA ARG A 60 -13.04 -19.58 8.40
C ARG A 60 -14.41 -20.21 8.16
N ALA A 61 -15.23 -20.34 9.20
CA ALA A 61 -16.56 -20.92 9.09
C ALA A 61 -17.49 -20.07 8.22
N SER A 62 -17.52 -18.76 8.45
CA SER A 62 -18.36 -17.83 7.68
C SER A 62 -17.89 -17.70 6.23
N TRP A 63 -16.58 -17.70 5.97
CA TRP A 63 -16.04 -17.69 4.61
C TRP A 63 -16.48 -18.92 3.80
N LYS A 64 -16.38 -20.12 4.39
CA LYS A 64 -16.89 -21.37 3.79
C LYS A 64 -18.41 -21.37 3.60
N ALA A 65 -19.13 -20.64 4.44
CA ALA A 65 -20.59 -20.53 4.38
C ALA A 65 -21.09 -19.50 3.35
N ILE A 66 -20.21 -18.64 2.83
CA ILE A 66 -20.53 -17.78 1.68
C ILE A 66 -20.63 -18.69 0.46
N ASN A 67 -21.70 -18.53 -0.32
CA ASN A 67 -21.90 -19.32 -1.52
C ASN A 67 -20.81 -19.00 -2.56
N ASN A 68 -19.97 -19.99 -2.87
CA ASN A 68 -18.87 -19.86 -3.85
C ASN A 68 -19.35 -19.36 -5.22
N ARG A 69 -20.60 -19.63 -5.61
CA ARG A 69 -21.18 -19.11 -6.87
C ARG A 69 -21.46 -17.62 -6.82
N THR A 70 -21.77 -17.06 -5.65
CA THR A 70 -22.05 -15.63 -5.48
C THR A 70 -20.81 -14.83 -5.12
N LEU A 71 -19.75 -15.49 -4.65
CA LEU A 71 -18.54 -14.81 -4.17
C LEU A 71 -17.90 -13.93 -5.26
N GLY A 72 -17.76 -14.43 -6.48
CA GLY A 72 -17.26 -13.63 -7.61
C GLY A 72 -18.14 -12.41 -7.92
N ALA A 73 -19.47 -12.55 -7.84
CA ALA A 73 -20.40 -11.44 -8.04
C ALA A 73 -20.31 -10.41 -6.90
N THR A 74 -20.13 -10.85 -5.66
CA THR A 74 -19.91 -9.99 -4.50
C THR A 74 -18.61 -9.19 -4.64
N ILE A 75 -17.51 -9.85 -4.98
CA ILE A 75 -16.22 -9.18 -5.20
C ILE A 75 -16.31 -8.20 -6.39
N LYS A 76 -16.98 -8.60 -7.47
CA LYS A 76 -17.25 -7.70 -8.60
C LYS A 76 -18.02 -6.46 -8.16
N ARG A 77 -19.06 -6.63 -7.32
CA ARG A 77 -19.82 -5.51 -6.75
C ARG A 77 -18.94 -4.57 -5.94
N ILE A 78 -17.99 -5.08 -5.15
CA ILE A 78 -17.04 -4.26 -4.39
C ILE A 78 -16.18 -3.43 -5.35
N LEU A 79 -15.57 -4.06 -6.36
CA LEU A 79 -14.69 -3.39 -7.32
C LEU A 79 -15.45 -2.36 -8.17
N THR A 80 -16.65 -2.69 -8.65
CA THR A 80 -17.48 -1.75 -9.42
C THR A 80 -17.90 -0.55 -8.57
N ARG A 81 -18.25 -0.74 -7.29
CA ARG A 81 -18.52 0.38 -6.37
C ARG A 81 -17.26 1.23 -6.12
N LEU A 82 -16.09 0.61 -6.07
CA LEU A 82 -14.82 1.33 -5.94
C LEU A 82 -14.55 2.19 -7.17
N GLU A 83 -14.77 1.69 -8.39
CA GLU A 83 -14.64 2.48 -9.62
C GLU A 83 -15.58 3.70 -9.65
N LEU A 84 -16.80 3.54 -9.13
CA LEU A 84 -17.77 4.64 -9.07
C LEU A 84 -17.38 5.74 -8.07
N THR A 85 -16.67 5.38 -7.01
CA THR A 85 -16.27 6.31 -5.94
C THR A 85 -14.85 6.85 -6.12
N CYS A 86 -14.01 6.17 -6.91
CA CYS A 86 -12.63 6.53 -7.20
C CYS A 86 -12.41 6.61 -8.72
N PRO A 87 -12.54 7.80 -9.36
CA PRO A 87 -12.36 7.96 -10.81
C PRO A 87 -11.00 7.44 -11.32
N THR A 88 -9.93 7.61 -10.54
CA THR A 88 -8.60 7.08 -10.87
C THR A 88 -8.58 5.54 -10.98
N VAL A 89 -9.34 4.83 -10.13
CA VAL A 89 -9.44 3.36 -10.19
C VAL A 89 -10.13 2.93 -11.48
N LYS A 90 -11.23 3.61 -11.84
CA LYS A 90 -11.95 3.38 -13.09
C LYS A 90 -11.04 3.60 -14.31
N GLU A 91 -10.23 4.66 -14.28
CA GLU A 91 -9.29 4.96 -15.35
C GLU A 91 -8.21 3.88 -15.49
N ILE A 92 -7.67 3.37 -14.37
CA ILE A 92 -6.70 2.27 -14.35
C ILE A 92 -7.28 1.01 -15.00
N PHE A 93 -8.48 0.58 -14.60
CA PHE A 93 -9.11 -0.60 -15.20
C PHE A 93 -9.47 -0.39 -16.68
N SER A 94 -9.86 0.82 -17.06
CA SER A 94 -10.13 1.18 -18.46
C SER A 94 -8.84 1.08 -19.30
N LYS A 95 -7.73 1.61 -18.80
CA LYS A 95 -6.39 1.49 -19.42
C LYS A 95 -5.95 0.03 -19.51
N ALA A 96 -6.12 -0.75 -18.44
CA ALA A 96 -5.78 -2.17 -18.43
C ALA A 96 -6.59 -2.96 -19.45
N THR A 97 -7.90 -2.67 -19.57
CA THR A 97 -8.78 -3.29 -20.56
C THR A 97 -8.36 -2.93 -21.97
N PHE A 98 -8.09 -1.64 -22.24
CA PHE A 98 -7.60 -1.19 -23.53
C PHE A 98 -6.32 -1.94 -23.93
N LEU A 99 -5.34 -2.02 -23.05
CA LEU A 99 -4.10 -2.76 -23.31
C LEU A 99 -4.32 -4.25 -23.50
N GLY A 100 -5.22 -4.85 -22.71
CA GLY A 100 -5.60 -6.25 -22.85
C GLY A 100 -6.18 -6.56 -24.23
N VAL A 101 -6.84 -5.59 -24.89
CA VAL A 101 -7.33 -5.75 -26.26
C VAL A 101 -6.17 -5.83 -27.26
N PHE A 102 -5.18 -4.94 -27.20
CA PHE A 102 -4.03 -4.97 -28.13
C PHE A 102 -3.09 -6.15 -27.89
N ASN A 103 -3.00 -6.62 -26.65
CA ASN A 103 -2.11 -7.73 -26.28
C ASN A 103 -2.72 -9.12 -26.58
N ARG A 104 -3.95 -9.19 -27.13
CA ARG A 104 -4.59 -10.44 -27.57
C ARG A 104 -4.07 -10.95 -28.90
N ASP A 105 -3.57 -10.06 -29.76
CA ASP A 105 -3.13 -10.40 -31.12
C ASP A 105 -1.63 -10.65 -31.20
N THR A 106 -0.89 -10.41 -30.12
CA THR A 106 0.54 -10.74 -30.02
C THR A 106 0.70 -12.06 -29.27
N PRO A 107 1.25 -13.12 -29.89
CA PRO A 107 1.58 -14.36 -29.20
C PRO A 107 2.77 -14.09 -28.25
N ALA A 108 2.48 -13.55 -27.07
CA ALA A 108 3.48 -13.37 -26.04
C ALA A 108 3.87 -14.77 -25.50
N PRO A 109 5.17 -15.03 -25.26
CA PRO A 109 5.59 -16.24 -24.59
C PRO A 109 4.90 -16.33 -23.23
N SER A 110 4.48 -17.54 -22.86
CA SER A 110 3.63 -17.90 -21.70
C SER A 110 4.04 -17.31 -20.34
N ASP A 111 5.25 -16.77 -20.26
CA ASP A 111 5.86 -16.31 -19.02
C ASP A 111 5.80 -14.78 -18.88
N SER A 112 5.38 -14.07 -19.93
CA SER A 112 5.20 -12.62 -19.93
C SER A 112 3.81 -12.24 -19.43
N LYS A 113 3.68 -12.14 -18.11
CA LYS A 113 2.51 -11.60 -17.38
C LYS A 113 2.31 -10.08 -17.61
N GLY A 114 2.48 -9.62 -18.85
CA GLY A 114 2.60 -8.22 -19.25
C GLY A 114 1.30 -7.56 -19.73
N GLY A 115 0.19 -8.30 -19.82
CA GLY A 115 -1.13 -7.73 -20.06
C GLY A 115 -1.71 -7.14 -18.78
N GLY A 116 -2.20 -5.89 -18.82
CA GLY A 116 -2.86 -5.26 -17.68
C GLY A 116 -4.00 -6.15 -17.13
N SER A 117 -4.02 -6.37 -15.81
CA SER A 117 -5.04 -7.18 -15.14
C SER A 117 -6.40 -6.48 -15.25
N THR A 118 -7.35 -7.10 -15.95
CA THR A 118 -8.68 -6.51 -16.13
C THR A 118 -9.48 -6.56 -14.81
N LEU A 119 -10.62 -5.85 -14.75
CA LEU A 119 -11.50 -5.93 -13.57
C LEU A 119 -11.92 -7.38 -13.26
N ASN A 120 -12.21 -8.19 -14.28
CA ASN A 120 -12.59 -9.59 -14.08
C ASN A 120 -11.43 -10.45 -13.58
N ASP A 121 -10.18 -10.11 -13.93
CA ASP A 121 -9.00 -10.78 -13.39
C ASP A 121 -8.78 -10.39 -11.92
N HIS A 122 -8.97 -9.12 -11.59
CA HIS A 122 -8.97 -8.64 -10.20
C HIS A 122 -10.07 -9.28 -9.33
N VAL A 123 -11.23 -9.61 -9.90
CA VAL A 123 -12.25 -10.38 -9.18
C VAL A 123 -11.69 -11.73 -8.73
N LYS A 124 -11.05 -12.48 -9.64
CA LYS A 124 -10.45 -13.79 -9.32
C LYS A 124 -9.29 -13.66 -8.33
N GLN A 125 -8.44 -12.66 -8.53
CA GLN A 125 -7.29 -12.37 -7.66
C GLN A 125 -7.75 -12.00 -6.25
N LEU A 126 -8.82 -11.22 -6.11
CA LEU A 126 -9.31 -10.79 -4.81
C LEU A 126 -10.05 -11.92 -4.06
N VAL A 127 -10.75 -12.81 -4.77
CA VAL A 127 -11.23 -14.07 -4.17
C VAL A 127 -10.07 -14.89 -3.61
N LYS A 128 -9.03 -15.12 -4.44
CA LYS A 128 -7.83 -15.86 -4.04
C LYS A 128 -7.11 -15.21 -2.86
N PHE A 129 -7.05 -13.88 -2.85
CA PHE A 129 -6.46 -13.11 -1.75
C PHE A 129 -7.17 -13.38 -0.42
N PHE A 130 -8.51 -13.34 -0.39
CA PHE A 130 -9.25 -13.64 0.85
C PHE A 130 -9.12 -15.12 1.25
N ASP A 131 -9.12 -16.06 0.30
CA ASP A 131 -8.86 -17.48 0.56
C ASP A 131 -7.50 -17.67 1.27
N GLU A 132 -6.44 -17.09 0.70
CA GLU A 132 -5.07 -17.20 1.22
C GLU A 132 -4.90 -16.46 2.55
N LEU A 133 -5.49 -15.28 2.69
CA LEU A 133 -5.44 -14.50 3.93
C LEU A 133 -6.12 -15.26 5.07
N ILE A 134 -7.32 -15.79 4.85
CA ILE A 134 -8.08 -16.53 5.87
C ILE A 134 -7.38 -17.86 6.21
N GLY A 135 -6.77 -18.50 5.21
CA GLY A 135 -5.95 -19.69 5.38
C GLY A 135 -4.67 -19.45 6.19
N SER A 136 -4.11 -18.24 6.17
CA SER A 136 -2.84 -17.90 6.82
C SER A 136 -2.98 -17.21 8.18
N LEU A 137 -4.19 -16.98 8.71
CA LEU A 137 -4.39 -16.26 9.98
C LEU A 137 -3.73 -16.90 11.22
N ASP A 138 -3.32 -18.17 11.15
CA ASP A 138 -2.57 -18.82 12.24
C ASP A 138 -1.09 -18.42 12.26
N ASP A 139 -0.56 -17.91 11.14
CA ASP A 139 0.75 -17.29 11.02
C ASP A 139 0.58 -15.79 10.68
N PRO A 140 0.40 -14.93 11.71
CA PRO A 140 0.06 -13.54 11.48
C PRO A 140 1.22 -12.77 10.80
N VAL A 141 2.48 -13.18 11.02
CA VAL A 141 3.66 -12.56 10.39
C VAL A 141 3.64 -12.80 8.88
N LYS A 142 3.40 -14.05 8.45
CA LYS A 142 3.23 -14.39 7.05
C LYS A 142 2.02 -13.67 6.44
N ALA A 143 0.89 -13.64 7.14
CA ALA A 143 -0.31 -12.96 6.66
C ALA A 143 -0.06 -11.46 6.42
N VAL A 144 0.62 -10.75 7.34
CA VAL A 144 1.01 -9.35 7.14
C VAL A 144 1.95 -9.20 5.95
N ALA A 145 2.98 -10.04 5.83
CA ALA A 145 3.93 -9.97 4.72
C ALA A 145 3.25 -10.17 3.35
N ASP A 146 2.34 -11.14 3.25
CA ASP A 146 1.59 -11.40 2.02
C ASP A 146 0.68 -10.23 1.64
N VAL A 147 -0.04 -9.65 2.61
CA VAL A 147 -0.91 -8.50 2.37
C VAL A 147 -0.11 -7.26 1.98
N ARG A 148 1.01 -6.97 2.69
CA ARG A 148 1.89 -5.86 2.34
C ARG A 148 2.47 -5.99 0.95
N ARG A 149 2.87 -7.20 0.54
CA ARG A 149 3.39 -7.46 -0.81
C ARG A 149 2.39 -7.06 -1.89
N VAL A 150 1.11 -7.39 -1.72
CA VAL A 150 0.06 -6.95 -2.66
C VAL A 150 -0.02 -5.42 -2.73
N GLY A 151 0.04 -4.74 -1.58
CA GLY A 151 0.11 -3.29 -1.52
C GLY A 151 1.32 -2.73 -2.29
N MET A 152 2.51 -3.29 -2.06
CA MET A 152 3.76 -2.87 -2.70
C MET A 152 3.70 -2.99 -4.23
N GLU A 153 3.12 -4.08 -4.75
CA GLU A 153 2.94 -4.28 -6.20
C GLU A 153 2.11 -3.14 -6.82
N HIS A 154 1.05 -2.70 -6.12
CA HIS A 154 0.23 -1.55 -6.53
C HIS A 154 0.93 -0.19 -6.33
N GLY A 155 2.01 -0.13 -5.54
CA GLY A 155 2.83 1.07 -5.35
C GLY A 155 3.39 1.65 -6.65
N THR A 156 3.64 0.78 -7.63
CA THR A 156 4.09 1.15 -8.98
C THR A 156 3.08 2.04 -9.72
N LEU A 157 1.78 1.84 -9.46
CA LEU A 157 0.68 2.56 -10.09
C LEU A 157 0.60 4.03 -9.65
N LYS A 158 1.25 4.40 -8.53
CA LYS A 158 1.32 5.79 -8.08
C LYS A 158 2.00 6.66 -9.13
N ALA A 159 3.13 6.21 -9.65
CA ALA A 159 3.92 6.97 -10.61
C ALA A 159 3.31 6.92 -12.03
N SER A 160 2.79 5.77 -12.45
CA SER A 160 2.31 5.57 -13.82
C SER A 160 0.85 5.98 -14.04
N CYS A 161 0.01 5.94 -13.00
CA CYS A 161 -1.44 6.12 -13.13
C CYS A 161 -2.04 7.03 -12.05
N GLY A 162 -1.22 7.66 -11.22
CA GLY A 162 -1.70 8.55 -10.17
C GLY A 162 -2.52 7.86 -9.09
N PHE A 163 -2.40 6.53 -8.94
CA PHE A 163 -3.09 5.78 -7.88
C PHE A 163 -2.68 6.30 -6.49
N LYS A 164 -3.65 6.45 -5.59
CA LYS A 164 -3.49 7.09 -4.28
C LYS A 164 -3.92 6.17 -3.14
N ALA A 165 -3.39 6.44 -1.95
CA ALA A 165 -3.68 5.67 -0.75
C ALA A 165 -5.15 5.72 -0.32
N ASP A 166 -5.89 6.80 -0.63
CA ASP A 166 -7.32 6.94 -0.31
C ASP A 166 -8.20 5.90 -1.02
N ALA A 167 -7.74 5.36 -2.15
CA ALA A 167 -8.43 4.26 -2.82
C ALA A 167 -8.49 2.99 -1.94
N TRP A 168 -7.49 2.75 -1.09
CA TRP A 168 -7.51 1.64 -0.14
C TRP A 168 -8.52 1.87 0.98
N GLU A 169 -8.63 3.09 1.50
CA GLU A 169 -9.63 3.45 2.52
C GLU A 169 -11.05 3.21 1.98
N ARG A 170 -11.36 3.74 0.78
CA ARG A 170 -12.66 3.50 0.13
C ARG A 170 -12.90 2.02 -0.15
N PHE A 171 -11.88 1.28 -0.57
CA PHE A 171 -11.98 -0.16 -0.75
C PHE A 171 -12.36 -0.87 0.56
N GLY A 172 -11.69 -0.53 1.66
CA GLY A 172 -11.98 -1.08 2.98
C GLY A 172 -13.41 -0.83 3.42
N GLU A 173 -13.90 0.41 3.30
CA GLU A 173 -15.27 0.78 3.65
C GLU A 173 -16.32 -0.02 2.86
N ILE A 174 -16.16 -0.07 1.53
CA ILE A 174 -17.06 -0.81 0.64
C ILE A 174 -17.00 -2.31 0.95
N ALA A 175 -15.81 -2.86 1.14
CA ALA A 175 -15.63 -4.28 1.46
C ALA A 175 -16.28 -4.63 2.80
N MET A 176 -16.12 -3.80 3.83
CA MET A 176 -16.79 -3.99 5.12
C MET A 176 -18.30 -4.01 4.97
N GLU A 177 -18.87 -3.03 4.27
CA GLU A 177 -20.32 -2.95 4.06
C GLU A 177 -20.85 -4.18 3.32
N VAL A 178 -20.23 -4.52 2.19
CA VAL A 178 -20.71 -5.59 1.31
C VAL A 178 -20.50 -6.97 1.93
N ILE A 179 -19.32 -7.25 2.50
CA ILE A 179 -19.03 -8.58 3.07
C ILE A 179 -19.82 -8.81 4.34
N CYS A 180 -19.94 -7.79 5.21
CA CYS A 180 -20.73 -7.96 6.44
C CYS A 180 -22.21 -8.20 6.13
N ALA A 181 -22.75 -7.70 5.01
CA ALA A 181 -24.14 -7.93 4.64
C ALA A 181 -24.43 -9.33 4.07
N LEU A 182 -23.43 -10.19 3.87
CA LEU A 182 -23.64 -11.53 3.32
C LEU A 182 -24.32 -12.46 4.32
N ASP A 183 -25.29 -13.25 3.87
CA ASP A 183 -25.99 -14.23 4.72
C ASP A 183 -25.02 -15.21 5.39
N GLY A 184 -23.98 -15.66 4.68
CA GLY A 184 -22.94 -16.54 5.23
C GLY A 184 -22.19 -15.93 6.42
N VAL A 185 -22.10 -14.59 6.46
CA VAL A 185 -21.49 -13.82 7.54
C VAL A 185 -22.51 -13.51 8.63
N GLN A 186 -23.74 -13.15 8.29
CA GLN A 186 -24.80 -12.80 9.24
C GLN A 186 -25.32 -13.98 10.08
N LYS A 187 -25.05 -15.23 9.69
CA LYS A 187 -25.39 -16.44 10.46
C LYS A 187 -24.80 -16.48 11.87
N SER A 188 -23.71 -15.75 12.14
CA SER A 188 -23.09 -15.66 13.47
C SER A 188 -23.04 -14.20 13.92
N ARG A 189 -23.43 -13.93 15.17
CA ARG A 189 -23.33 -12.58 15.76
C ARG A 189 -21.89 -12.05 15.83
N GLU A 190 -20.92 -12.96 15.92
CA GLU A 190 -19.49 -12.62 16.03
C GLU A 190 -18.81 -12.48 14.67
N ALA A 191 -19.36 -13.07 13.60
CA ALA A 191 -18.73 -13.05 12.28
C ALA A 191 -18.60 -11.63 11.71
N PRO A 192 -19.65 -10.77 11.67
CA PRO A 192 -19.51 -9.41 11.19
C PRO A 192 -18.47 -8.58 11.97
N LYS A 193 -18.27 -8.88 13.26
CA LYS A 193 -17.25 -8.18 14.08
C LYS A 193 -15.85 -8.62 13.67
N ALA A 194 -15.62 -9.93 13.54
CA ALA A 194 -14.35 -10.47 13.11
C ALA A 194 -13.99 -10.01 11.68
N TRP A 195 -14.96 -9.95 10.77
CA TRP A 195 -14.79 -9.44 9.41
C TRP A 195 -14.37 -7.98 9.36
N ARG A 196 -14.98 -7.11 10.18
CA ARG A 196 -14.56 -5.70 10.27
C ARG A 196 -13.12 -5.57 10.72
N ILE A 197 -12.69 -6.33 11.73
CA ILE A 197 -11.31 -6.32 12.21
C ILE A 197 -10.36 -6.81 11.12
N LEU A 198 -10.69 -7.93 10.46
CA LEU A 198 -9.88 -8.49 9.38
C LEU A 198 -9.70 -7.50 8.23
N ILE A 199 -10.79 -6.90 7.76
CA ILE A 199 -10.76 -5.95 6.63
C ILE A 199 -10.00 -4.68 7.02
N ALA A 200 -10.19 -4.16 8.24
CA ALA A 200 -9.45 -3.00 8.72
C ALA A 200 -7.93 -3.29 8.71
N CYS A 201 -7.52 -4.41 9.31
CA CYS A 201 -6.11 -4.82 9.33
C CYS A 201 -5.57 -5.03 7.91
N ALA A 202 -6.31 -5.72 7.05
CA ALA A 202 -5.88 -5.97 5.67
C ALA A 202 -5.72 -4.67 4.87
N THR A 203 -6.66 -3.74 4.99
CA THR A 203 -6.58 -2.44 4.31
C THR A 203 -5.43 -1.58 4.83
N ASP A 204 -5.17 -1.59 6.14
CA ASP A 204 -4.03 -0.87 6.73
C ASP A 204 -2.69 -1.42 6.21
N GLU A 205 -2.55 -2.74 6.15
CA GLU A 205 -1.32 -3.37 5.61
C GLU A 205 -1.18 -3.18 4.10
N LEU A 206 -2.28 -3.22 3.33
CA LEU A 206 -2.28 -2.90 1.89
C LEU A 206 -1.80 -1.46 1.66
N ARG A 207 -2.30 -0.50 2.45
CA ARG A 207 -1.87 0.89 2.39
C ARG A 207 -0.41 1.05 2.77
N SER A 208 0.02 0.44 3.87
CA SER A 208 1.41 0.49 4.33
C SER A 208 2.36 -0.05 3.26
N GLY A 209 2.08 -1.24 2.71
CA GLY A 209 2.85 -1.81 1.61
C GLY A 209 2.83 -0.94 0.35
N PHE A 210 1.68 -0.35 0.01
CA PHE A 210 1.57 0.59 -1.12
C PHE A 210 2.49 1.78 -1.00
N GLU A 211 2.55 2.42 0.18
CA GLU A 211 3.43 3.55 0.41
C GLU A 211 4.91 3.15 0.33
N GLU A 212 5.28 1.99 0.86
CA GLU A 212 6.63 1.43 0.74
C GLU A 212 7.02 1.18 -0.72
N GLY A 213 6.15 0.52 -1.49
CA GLY A 213 6.35 0.28 -2.91
C GLY A 213 6.50 1.58 -3.70
N ALA A 214 5.63 2.57 -3.44
CA ALA A 214 5.69 3.89 -4.06
C ALA A 214 7.01 4.63 -3.76
N ARG A 215 7.49 4.60 -2.51
CA ARG A 215 8.79 5.17 -2.13
C ARG A 215 9.95 4.44 -2.81
N ALA A 216 9.88 3.13 -2.94
CA ALA A 216 10.90 2.34 -3.63
C ALA A 216 11.02 2.71 -5.11
N VAL A 217 9.90 2.90 -5.80
CA VAL A 217 9.87 3.33 -7.22
C VAL A 217 10.42 4.75 -7.37
N SER A 218 10.01 5.67 -6.51
CA SER A 218 10.49 7.06 -6.54
C SER A 218 12.02 7.15 -6.31
N ARG A 219 12.57 6.36 -5.38
CA ARG A 219 14.02 6.30 -5.14
C ARG A 219 14.78 5.74 -6.34
N LYS A 220 14.30 4.67 -6.98
CA LYS A 220 14.91 4.11 -8.20
C LYS A 220 14.90 5.11 -9.35
N SER A 221 13.80 5.85 -9.51
CA SER A 221 13.71 6.92 -10.52
C SER A 221 14.68 8.08 -10.27
N SER A 222 15.09 8.32 -9.02
CA SER A 222 16.02 9.40 -8.67
C SER A 222 17.49 8.99 -8.83
N LEU A 223 17.78 7.69 -8.81
CA LEU A 223 19.13 7.13 -8.97
C LEU A 223 19.46 6.77 -10.42
N ASN A 224 18.45 6.56 -11.26
CA ASN A 224 18.63 6.28 -12.69
C ASN A 224 18.51 7.56 -13.53
N THR A 225 19.57 8.35 -13.56
CA THR A 225 19.89 9.21 -14.71
C THR A 225 20.85 8.42 -15.62
N GLU A 226 20.34 7.36 -16.26
CA GLU A 226 20.90 6.69 -17.45
C GLU A 226 19.85 5.67 -17.95
N PRO A 227 19.59 5.54 -19.27
CA PRO A 227 18.45 4.79 -19.78
C PRO A 227 18.84 3.37 -20.19
N TYR A 228 18.65 2.35 -19.33
CA TYR A 228 18.42 0.98 -19.81
C TYR A 228 17.76 0.06 -18.77
N LEU A 229 16.60 -0.48 -19.19
CA LEU A 229 15.95 -1.75 -18.82
C LEU A 229 16.10 -2.33 -17.40
N ALA A 230 15.05 -2.16 -16.59
CA ALA A 230 14.46 -3.25 -15.79
C ALA A 230 13.12 -2.79 -15.18
N GLY A 231 12.00 -3.29 -15.72
CA GLY A 231 10.65 -3.04 -15.19
C GLY A 231 9.70 -2.25 -16.09
N ALA A 232 10.15 -1.85 -17.28
CA ALA A 232 9.37 -1.07 -18.24
C ALA A 232 8.41 -1.91 -19.12
N SER A 233 8.12 -3.17 -18.80
CA SER A 233 7.41 -4.06 -19.73
C SER A 233 5.97 -3.59 -19.99
N ALA A 234 5.17 -3.30 -18.97
CA ALA A 234 3.79 -2.84 -19.21
C ALA A 234 3.72 -1.37 -19.71
N VAL A 235 4.61 -0.50 -19.21
CA VAL A 235 4.52 0.96 -19.43
C VAL A 235 5.23 1.42 -20.70
N SER A 236 6.35 0.78 -21.07
CA SER A 236 6.97 1.00 -22.38
C SER A 236 5.98 0.62 -23.48
N ASN A 237 5.23 -0.48 -23.28
CA ASN A 237 4.20 -0.91 -24.23
C ASN A 237 3.05 0.11 -24.35
N ILE A 238 2.59 0.72 -23.24
CA ILE A 238 1.54 1.76 -23.26
C ILE A 238 1.96 3.00 -24.06
N ASN A 239 3.10 3.59 -23.70
CA ASN A 239 3.58 4.81 -24.34
C ASN A 239 4.06 4.55 -25.78
N HIS A 240 4.42 3.32 -26.11
CA HIS A 240 4.73 2.90 -27.48
C HIS A 240 3.46 2.75 -28.32
N CYS A 241 2.42 2.07 -27.81
CA CYS A 241 1.13 1.95 -28.50
C CYS A 241 0.47 3.31 -28.75
N LEU A 242 0.49 4.22 -27.78
CA LEU A 242 -0.09 5.57 -27.94
C LEU A 242 0.67 6.40 -28.98
N ARG A 243 2.00 6.29 -29.03
CA ARG A 243 2.81 6.97 -30.06
C ARG A 243 2.58 6.39 -31.46
N HIS A 244 2.38 5.08 -31.58
CA HIS A 244 2.06 4.45 -32.86
C HIS A 244 0.72 4.94 -33.41
N LEU A 245 -0.29 5.15 -32.55
CA LEU A 245 -1.59 5.72 -32.95
C LEU A 245 -1.50 7.19 -33.40
N GLN A 246 -0.64 7.98 -32.75
CA GLN A 246 -0.37 9.37 -33.16
C GLN A 246 0.31 9.41 -34.53
N LEU A 247 1.27 8.51 -34.80
CA LEU A 247 1.95 8.42 -36.09
C LEU A 247 1.01 7.98 -37.21
N GLU A 248 0.16 6.96 -36.97
CA GLU A 248 -0.82 6.49 -37.96
C GLU A 248 -1.87 7.56 -38.30
N HIS A 249 -2.32 8.36 -37.32
CA HIS A 249 -3.22 9.49 -37.59
C HIS A 249 -2.55 10.64 -38.33
N THR A 250 -1.24 10.86 -38.14
CA THR A 250 -0.47 11.87 -38.90
C THR A 250 -0.09 11.39 -40.30
N ASN A 251 -0.13 10.08 -40.57
CA ASN A 251 0.16 9.51 -41.90
C ASN A 251 -1.09 9.29 -42.77
N SER A 252 -2.30 9.49 -42.22
CA SER A 252 -3.56 9.36 -42.97
C SER A 252 -4.17 10.70 -43.39
N ALA A 253 -3.37 11.76 -43.51
CA ALA A 253 -3.78 12.97 -44.23
C ALA A 253 -3.44 12.77 -45.73
N PRO A 254 -4.41 12.49 -46.61
CA PRO A 254 -4.13 12.56 -48.04
C PRO A 254 -3.80 14.01 -48.39
N TYR A 255 -2.66 14.19 -49.04
CA TYR A 255 -2.31 15.40 -49.76
C TYR A 255 -3.43 15.78 -50.74
N ASN A 256 -3.79 17.06 -50.74
CA ASN A 256 -4.68 17.70 -51.73
C ASN A 256 -4.18 17.45 -53.17
N VAL A 257 -5.11 17.15 -54.10
CA VAL A 257 -5.44 17.98 -55.28
C VAL A 257 -6.91 17.75 -55.61
#